data_AF-A0A7S9NDW9-F1
#
_entry.id   AF-A0A7S9NDW9-F1
#
_cell.length_a   1.000
_cell.length_b   1.000
_cell.length_c   1.000
_cell.angle_alpha   90.00
_cell.angle_beta   90.00
_cell.angle_gamma   90.00
#
_symmetry.space_group_name_H-M   'P 1'
#
loop_
_entity.id
_entity.type
_entity.pdbx_description
1 polymer ?
#
loop_
_entity_poly.entity_id
_entity_poly.type
_entity_poly.pdbx_seq_one_letter_code
_entity_poly.pdbx_strand_id
1 'polypeptide(L)'
;MILEVLLLDLNSKVESFENIELKGGSEIKFDAKAIFDITDNLNTILKIKGDATNKVGINGKWKEDTSVHADAGFKGYSSIDQINGKTIHIQIDDKIHTDL
;
A
#
# COMPACT_ATOMS: atom_id res chain seq x y z
N MET A 1 23.42 9.27 -28.60
CA MET A 1 22.09 8.78 -28.22
C MET A 1 22.20 7.98 -26.93
N ILE A 2 22.27 8.67 -25.78
CA ILE A 2 22.32 8.05 -24.44
C ILE A 2 21.60 8.97 -23.45
N LEU A 3 20.34 9.34 -23.73
CA LEU A 3 19.54 10.13 -22.78
C LEU A 3 18.10 9.62 -22.58
N GLU A 4 17.60 8.68 -23.39
CA GLU A 4 16.23 8.18 -23.24
C GLU A 4 16.10 6.96 -22.30
N VAL A 5 17.19 6.23 -22.04
CA VAL A 5 17.16 4.98 -21.25
C VAL A 5 16.94 5.24 -19.74
N LEU A 6 17.28 6.42 -19.23
CA LEU A 6 17.12 6.73 -17.80
C LEU A 6 15.70 7.18 -17.42
N LEU A 7 14.94 7.80 -18.33
CA LEU A 7 13.60 8.30 -18.00
C LEU A 7 12.55 7.18 -17.90
N LEU A 8 12.67 6.10 -18.68
CA LEU A 8 11.70 5.01 -18.67
C LEU A 8 11.78 4.18 -17.38
N ASP A 9 12.99 3.88 -16.92
CA ASP A 9 13.24 3.19 -15.65
C ASP A 9 12.92 4.05 -14.42
N LEU A 10 13.06 5.37 -14.54
CA LEU A 10 12.60 6.31 -13.52
C LEU A 10 11.08 6.44 -13.52
N ASN A 11 10.42 6.46 -14.68
CA ASN A 11 8.95 6.48 -14.76
C ASN A 11 8.31 5.19 -14.22
N SER A 12 8.99 4.03 -14.35
CA SER A 12 8.57 2.78 -13.72
C SER A 12 8.99 2.66 -12.24
N LYS A 13 10.11 3.23 -11.80
CA LYS A 13 10.44 3.28 -10.35
C LYS A 13 9.70 4.35 -9.57
N VAL A 14 9.27 5.43 -10.24
CA VAL A 14 8.29 6.42 -9.77
C VAL A 14 6.87 5.90 -10.09
N GLU A 15 6.68 4.57 -10.14
CA GLU A 15 5.36 3.96 -10.12
C GLU A 15 4.64 4.34 -8.82
N SER A 16 3.81 5.39 -8.91
CA SER A 16 2.54 5.56 -8.19
C SER A 16 2.50 5.04 -6.74
N PHE A 17 3.44 5.44 -5.89
CA PHE A 17 3.38 5.15 -4.46
C PHE A 17 2.88 6.37 -3.72
N GLU A 18 1.60 6.36 -3.39
CA GLU A 18 1.06 7.25 -2.39
C GLU A 18 1.49 6.76 -1.00
N ASN A 19 1.71 7.69 -0.08
CA ASN A 19 2.03 7.35 1.29
C ASN A 19 1.12 8.11 2.25
N ILE A 20 0.70 7.39 3.30
CA ILE A 20 0.18 7.99 4.52
C ILE A 20 1.14 7.64 5.64
N GLU A 21 1.42 8.61 6.50
CA GLU A 21 2.25 8.42 7.67
C GLU A 21 1.42 8.62 8.93
N LEU A 22 1.25 7.54 9.69
CA LEU A 22 0.58 7.56 10.97
C LEU A 22 1.49 8.21 12.02
N LYS A 23 0.88 8.98 12.93
CA LYS A 23 1.58 9.68 14.02
C LYS A 23 0.97 9.28 15.36
N GLY A 24 1.82 9.08 16.38
CA GLY A 24 1.39 8.63 17.71
C GLY A 24 0.66 7.28 17.66
N GLY A 25 0.05 6.82 18.75
CA GLY A 25 -0.65 5.53 18.84
C GLY A 25 -1.97 5.43 18.05
N SER A 26 -2.02 5.97 16.84
CA SER A 26 -3.18 6.00 15.97
C SER A 26 -3.57 4.59 15.50
N GLU A 27 -4.88 4.35 15.46
CA GLU A 27 -5.49 3.18 14.85
C GLU A 27 -6.32 3.60 13.64
N ILE A 28 -6.13 2.95 12.49
CA ILE A 28 -6.93 3.17 11.29
C ILE A 28 -7.54 1.88 10.78
N LYS A 29 -8.69 2.02 10.12
CA LYS A 29 -9.39 0.93 9.41
C LYS A 29 -9.86 1.47 8.09
N PHE A 30 -9.71 0.68 7.03
CA PHE A 30 -10.08 1.07 5.68
C PHE A 30 -10.39 -0.19 4.87
N ASP A 31 -11.24 -0.03 3.87
CA ASP A 31 -11.57 -1.06 2.89
C ASP A 31 -11.02 -0.68 1.51
N ALA A 32 -11.19 -1.58 0.54
CA ALA A 32 -10.72 -1.39 -0.83
C ALA A 32 -11.31 -0.12 -1.48
N LYS A 33 -12.55 0.25 -1.13
CA LYS A 33 -13.24 1.42 -1.68
C LYS A 33 -12.62 2.71 -1.16
N ALA A 34 -12.33 2.78 0.14
CA ALA A 34 -11.68 3.93 0.75
C ALA A 34 -10.29 4.17 0.16
N ILE A 35 -9.51 3.11 -0.07
CA ILE A 35 -8.21 3.23 -0.74
C ILE A 35 -8.39 3.72 -2.18
N PHE A 36 -9.29 3.09 -2.94
CA PHE A 36 -9.58 3.51 -4.31
C PHE A 36 -10.00 4.98 -4.43
N ASP A 37 -10.77 5.50 -3.46
CA ASP A 37 -11.23 6.89 -3.45
C ASP A 37 -10.12 7.90 -3.11
N ILE A 38 -9.04 7.46 -2.47
CA ILE A 38 -7.90 8.30 -2.08
C ILE A 38 -6.80 8.25 -3.14
N THR A 39 -6.65 7.10 -3.81
CA THR A 39 -5.59 6.88 -4.79
C THR A 39 -5.92 7.41 -6.18
N ASP A 40 -4.95 8.05 -6.83
CA ASP A 40 -5.11 8.63 -8.17
C ASP A 40 -5.31 7.58 -9.28
N ASN A 41 -4.89 6.32 -9.06
CA ASN A 41 -5.13 5.23 -10.01
C ASN A 41 -5.21 3.83 -9.36
N LEU A 42 -5.85 2.90 -10.08
CA LEU A 42 -6.04 1.51 -9.64
C LEU A 42 -4.77 0.66 -9.54
N ASN A 43 -3.64 1.13 -10.08
CA ASN A 43 -2.35 0.45 -10.04
C ASN A 43 -1.45 1.03 -8.92
N THR A 44 -1.93 2.03 -8.18
CA THR A 44 -1.20 2.70 -7.09
C THR A 44 -1.20 1.78 -5.88
N ILE A 45 -0.01 1.57 -5.30
CA ILE A 45 0.11 0.87 -4.01
C ILE A 45 0.22 1.93 -2.94
N LEU A 46 -0.81 2.04 -2.09
CA LEU A 46 -0.75 2.93 -0.93
C LEU A 46 0.17 2.33 0.14
N LYS A 47 1.19 3.09 0.53
CA LYS A 47 2.10 2.72 1.62
C LYS A 47 1.67 3.39 2.92
N ILE A 48 1.47 2.58 3.95
CA ILE A 48 1.09 3.01 5.29
C ILE A 48 2.33 2.93 6.17
N LYS A 49 2.87 4.10 6.50
CA LYS A 49 4.05 4.27 7.34
C LYS A 49 3.65 4.58 8.78
N GLY A 50 4.48 4.19 9.73
CA GLY A 50 4.21 4.39 11.15
C GLY A 50 5.24 3.67 12.01
N ASP A 51 4.95 3.57 13.30
CA ASP A 51 5.79 2.90 14.28
C ASP A 51 5.02 1.79 15.04
N ALA A 52 5.71 1.15 16.00
CA ALA A 52 5.14 0.06 16.79
C ALA A 52 3.98 0.49 17.71
N THR A 53 3.69 1.79 17.86
CA THR A 53 2.51 2.25 18.61
C THR A 53 1.26 2.28 17.74
N ASN A 54 1.40 2.19 16.42
CA ASN A 54 0.29 2.22 15.48
C ASN A 54 -0.39 0.88 15.31
N LYS A 55 -1.65 0.96 14.86
CA LYS A 55 -2.45 -0.20 14.49
C LYS A 55 -3.20 0.03 13.18
N VAL A 56 -3.21 -0.98 12.33
CA VAL A 56 -4.00 -1.01 11.10
C VAL A 56 -4.92 -2.23 11.12
N GLY A 57 -6.22 -1.98 11.04
CA GLY A 57 -7.22 -3.05 10.93
C GLY A 57 -7.27 -3.60 9.51
N ILE A 58 -6.93 -4.88 9.36
CA ILE A 58 -6.90 -5.61 8.09
C ILE A 58 -7.81 -6.85 8.05
N ASN A 59 -8.24 -7.34 9.22
CA ASN A 59 -8.99 -8.59 9.34
C ASN A 59 -10.27 -8.60 8.49
N GLY A 60 -10.46 -9.69 7.74
CA GLY A 60 -11.63 -9.91 6.89
C GLY A 60 -11.76 -8.96 5.70
N LYS A 61 -10.80 -8.06 5.48
CA LYS A 61 -10.79 -7.08 4.37
C LYS A 61 -9.57 -7.22 3.46
N TRP A 62 -8.46 -7.66 4.02
CA TRP A 62 -7.20 -7.79 3.32
C TRP A 62 -6.58 -9.15 3.57
N LYS A 63 -5.81 -9.62 2.60
CA LYS A 63 -5.04 -10.85 2.68
C LYS A 63 -3.57 -10.50 2.46
N GLU A 64 -2.68 -11.04 3.28
CA GLU A 64 -1.24 -10.90 3.06
C GLU A 64 -0.86 -11.46 1.69
N ASP A 65 -0.09 -10.69 0.93
CA ASP A 65 0.30 -10.99 -0.43
C ASP A 65 1.76 -10.60 -0.66
N THR A 66 2.63 -11.61 -0.64
CA THR A 66 4.08 -11.42 -0.78
C THR A 66 4.50 -11.00 -2.20
N SER A 67 3.61 -11.11 -3.19
CA SER A 67 3.87 -10.65 -4.55
C SER A 67 3.69 -9.14 -4.72
N VAL A 68 3.01 -8.48 -3.77
CA VAL A 68 2.78 -7.03 -3.75
C VAL A 68 4.03 -6.32 -3.25
N HIS A 69 5.04 -6.23 -4.13
CA HIS A 69 6.26 -5.42 -4.03
C HIS A 69 6.80 -5.20 -2.61
N ALA A 70 6.83 -6.21 -1.74
CA ALA A 70 7.12 -6.04 -0.32
C ALA A 70 8.53 -5.47 -0.13
N ASP A 71 8.61 -4.14 -0.03
CA ASP A 71 9.84 -3.41 0.18
C ASP A 71 10.42 -3.78 1.54
N ALA A 72 11.73 -3.67 1.69
CA ALA A 72 12.36 -3.88 3.00
C ALA A 72 11.70 -2.98 4.06
N GLY A 73 11.21 -3.59 5.15
CA GLY A 73 10.48 -2.90 6.20
C GLY A 73 8.97 -2.75 5.97
N PHE A 74 8.39 -3.40 4.95
CA PHE A 74 6.95 -3.42 4.69
C PHE A 74 6.42 -4.83 4.44
N LYS A 75 5.15 -5.03 4.76
CA LYS A 75 4.35 -6.20 4.36
C LYS A 75 3.31 -5.79 3.32
N GLY A 76 3.15 -6.60 2.28
CA GLY A 76 2.19 -6.39 1.20
C GLY A 76 0.84 -7.06 1.50
N TYR A 77 -0.25 -6.40 1.11
CA TYR A 77 -1.60 -6.95 1.24
C TYR A 77 -2.44 -6.64 0.00
N SER A 78 -3.32 -7.58 -0.32
CA SER A 78 -4.30 -7.49 -1.40
C SER A 78 -5.72 -7.48 -0.82
N SER A 79 -6.59 -6.64 -1.37
CA SER A 79 -7.98 -6.58 -0.94
C SER A 79 -8.71 -7.89 -1.25
N ILE A 80 -9.62 -8.28 -0.35
CA ILE A 80 -10.55 -9.40 -0.62
C ILE A 80 -11.63 -8.94 -1.60
N ASP A 81 -12.14 -7.73 -1.40
CA ASP A 81 -13.14 -7.10 -2.26
C ASP A 81 -12.46 -6.54 -3.53
N GLN A 82 -13.14 -6.63 -4.68
CA GLN A 82 -12.70 -5.99 -5.93
C GLN A 82 -13.50 -4.74 -6.21
N ILE A 83 -12.84 -3.70 -6.72
CA ILE A 83 -13.47 -2.46 -7.20
C ILE A 83 -13.36 -2.43 -8.72
N ASN A 84 -14.49 -2.39 -9.42
CA ASN A 84 -14.56 -2.41 -10.89
C ASN A 84 -13.74 -3.57 -11.52
N GLY A 85 -13.78 -4.75 -10.89
CA GLY A 85 -13.07 -5.95 -11.36
C GLY A 85 -11.56 -5.93 -11.08
N LYS A 86 -11.07 -5.01 -10.24
CA LYS A 86 -9.67 -4.90 -9.87
C LYS A 86 -9.44 -5.12 -8.37
N THR A 87 -8.35 -5.79 -8.07
CA THR A 87 -7.81 -5.92 -6.71
C THR A 87 -7.05 -4.65 -6.34
N ILE A 88 -7.23 -4.19 -5.11
CA ILE A 88 -6.47 -3.07 -4.56
C ILE A 88 -5.31 -3.61 -3.74
N HIS A 89 -4.17 -2.95 -3.83
CA HIS A 89 -2.93 -3.37 -3.20
C HIS A 89 -2.44 -2.28 -2.24
N ILE A 90 -1.97 -2.70 -1.07
CA ILE A 90 -1.37 -1.81 -0.08
C ILE A 90 -0.09 -2.41 0.47
N GLN A 91 0.70 -1.56 1.12
CA GLN A 91 1.82 -1.95 1.94
C GLN A 91 1.74 -1.30 3.31
N ILE A 92 2.11 -2.03 4.34
CA ILE A 92 2.11 -1.56 5.72
C ILE A 92 3.50 -1.76 6.30
N ASP A 93 4.05 -0.72 6.95
CA ASP A 93 5.34 -0.81 7.64
C ASP A 93 5.29 -1.99 8.63
N ASP A 94 6.32 -2.84 8.60
CA ASP A 94 6.33 -4.12 9.30
C ASP A 94 6.32 -3.99 10.83
N LYS A 95 6.62 -2.78 11.33
CA LYS A 95 6.55 -2.41 12.76
C LYS A 95 5.13 -2.21 13.25
N ILE A 96 4.18 -1.86 12.37
CA ILE A 96 2.81 -1.53 12.73
C ILE A 96 2.06 -2.80 13.13
N HIS A 97 1.26 -2.72 14.20
CA HIS A 97 0.40 -3.84 14.60
C HIS A 97 -0.76 -4.01 13.62
N THR A 98 -1.02 -5.26 13.22
CA THR A 98 -2.20 -5.62 12.43
C THR A 98 -3.08 -6.57 13.22
N ASP A 99 -4.39 -6.55 12.97
CA ASP A 99 -5.38 -7.38 13.70
C ASP A 99 -5.66 -8.72 13.00
N LEU A 100 -4.69 -9.22 12.22
CA LEU A 100 -4.73 -10.54 11.57
C LEU A 100 -4.70 -11.69 12.59
#